data_AF-A0A9E2V2Y3-F1
#
_entry.id   AF-A0A9E2V2Y3-F1
#
_cell.length_a   1.000
_cell.length_b   1.000
_cell.length_c   1.000
_cell.angle_alpha   90.00
_cell.angle_beta   90.00
_cell.angle_gamma   90.00
#
_symmetry.space_group_name_H-M   'P 1'
#
loop_
_entity.id
_entity.type
_entity.pdbx_description
1 polymer ?
#
loop_
_entity_poly.entity_id
_entity_poly.type
_entity_poly.pdbx_seq_one_letter_code
_entity_poly.pdbx_strand_id
1 'polypeptide(L)'
;MRRGRTAVQPAATTSAVLVTQAELDQVLAVLTAVADGDLEPRLPAMGGGPQVEQARLLVNRLLDIVDAFVRESAVSLTEAAAGRFHRTLLARGLPGAFRGAAGSITSAHGALAAAHEDLDHQARSRQRLVGHAVEISGHVAAASTELGASAEGLAQGARAGVTDADAAMATV
;
A
#
# COMPACT_ATOMS: atom_id res chain seq x y z
N MET A 1 78.41 31.26 21.34
CA MET A 1 77.08 31.47 21.94
C MET A 1 76.02 30.70 21.14
N ARG A 2 75.16 29.96 21.85
CA ARG A 2 73.84 29.39 21.47
C ARG A 2 73.77 28.40 20.29
N ARG A 3 74.03 27.12 20.58
CA ARG A 3 73.44 25.98 19.87
C ARG A 3 72.00 25.81 20.36
N GLY A 4 71.03 25.95 19.45
CA GLY A 4 69.61 25.75 19.72
C GLY A 4 69.28 24.27 19.92
N ARG A 5 68.98 23.92 21.18
CA ARG A 5 68.27 22.70 21.55
C ARG A 5 66.79 23.01 21.39
N THR A 6 66.13 22.44 20.39
CA THR A 6 64.66 22.44 20.33
C THR A 6 64.19 21.01 20.49
N ALA A 7 63.35 20.84 21.50
CA ALA A 7 62.92 19.60 22.09
C ALA A 7 62.24 18.67 21.07
N VAL A 8 62.60 17.39 21.14
CA VAL A 8 61.76 16.29 20.67
C VAL A 8 60.46 16.36 21.49
N GLN A 9 59.33 16.63 20.82
CA GLN A 9 58.00 16.49 21.42
C GLN A 9 57.81 15.02 21.83
N PRO A 10 57.30 14.73 23.05
CA PRO A 10 56.97 13.37 23.40
C PRO A 10 55.79 12.92 22.53
N ALA A 11 55.94 11.74 21.92
CA ALA A 11 54.89 11.08 21.17
C ALA A 11 53.59 11.06 22.00
N ALA A 12 52.49 11.51 21.41
CA ALA A 12 51.18 11.40 22.01
C ALA A 12 50.94 9.95 22.40
N THR A 13 50.87 9.70 23.70
CA THR A 13 50.54 8.41 24.29
C THR A 13 49.23 7.94 23.66
N THR A 14 49.28 6.88 22.85
CA THR A 14 48.10 6.13 22.44
C THR A 14 47.43 5.64 23.72
N SER A 15 46.49 6.42 24.25
CA SER A 15 45.66 5.98 25.37
C SER A 15 44.86 4.79 24.85
N ALA A 16 45.14 3.62 25.41
CA ALA A 16 44.38 2.42 25.12
C ALA A 16 42.89 2.73 25.36
N VAL A 17 42.06 2.45 24.36
CA VAL A 17 40.61 2.47 24.53
C VAL A 17 40.27 1.38 25.52
N LEU A 18 39.93 1.76 26.76
CA LEU A 18 39.52 0.83 27.80
C LEU A 18 38.01 0.96 27.94
N VAL A 19 37.28 0.05 27.30
CA VAL A 19 35.88 -0.22 27.64
C VAL A 19 35.88 -1.06 28.91
N THR A 20 35.17 -0.59 29.93
CA THR A 20 35.03 -1.32 31.20
C THR A 20 34.06 -2.49 31.04
N GLN A 21 34.17 -3.50 31.92
CA GLN A 21 33.23 -4.62 31.92
C GLN A 21 31.78 -4.14 32.08
N ALA A 22 31.53 -3.16 32.96
CA ALA A 22 30.20 -2.61 33.19
C ALA A 22 29.62 -1.93 31.94
N GLU A 23 30.43 -1.22 31.16
CA GLU A 23 30.01 -0.62 29.89
C GLU A 23 29.73 -1.67 28.82
N LEU A 24 30.52 -2.74 28.78
CA LEU A 24 30.26 -3.87 27.87
C LEU A 24 28.94 -4.58 28.24
N ASP A 25 28.68 -4.79 29.52
CA ASP A 25 27.44 -5.39 30.00
C ASP A 25 26.22 -4.51 29.63
N GLN A 26 26.36 -3.18 29.68
CA GLN A 26 25.32 -2.26 29.21
C GLN A 26 25.08 -2.38 27.70
N VAL A 27 26.14 -2.48 26.90
CA VAL A 27 26.01 -2.67 25.45
C VAL A 27 25.30 -3.99 25.14
N LEU A 28 25.68 -5.07 25.83
CA LEU A 28 25.03 -6.37 25.68
C LEU A 28 23.55 -6.33 26.08
N ALA A 29 23.20 -5.65 27.17
CA ALA A 29 21.81 -5.50 27.59
C ALA A 29 20.97 -4.79 26.51
N VAL A 30 21.45 -3.67 25.96
CA VAL A 30 20.75 -2.94 24.90
C VAL A 30 20.63 -3.79 23.63
N LEU A 31 21.70 -4.44 23.19
CA LEU A 31 21.66 -5.27 21.98
C LEU A 31 20.77 -6.51 22.14
N THR A 32 20.68 -7.07 23.35
CA THR A 32 19.77 -8.18 23.66
C THR A 32 18.32 -7.72 23.55
N ALA A 33 17.96 -6.58 24.17
CA ALA A 33 16.62 -6.01 24.07
C ALA A 33 16.22 -5.71 22.61
N VAL A 34 17.15 -5.12 21.83
CA VAL A 34 16.93 -4.84 20.40
C VAL A 34 16.75 -6.13 19.59
N ALA A 35 17.50 -7.19 19.90
CA ALA A 35 17.32 -8.49 19.26
C ALA A 35 15.95 -9.12 19.55
N ASP A 36 15.39 -8.84 20.73
CA ASP A 36 14.04 -9.23 21.13
C ASP A 36 12.95 -8.29 20.56
N GLY A 37 13.34 -7.27 19.81
CA GLY A 37 12.45 -6.32 19.13
C GLY A 37 12.12 -5.06 19.91
N ASP A 38 12.70 -4.86 21.09
CA ASP A 38 12.58 -3.60 21.84
C ASP A 38 13.59 -2.57 21.32
N LEU A 39 13.08 -1.60 20.55
CA LEU A 39 13.87 -0.53 19.93
C LEU A 39 13.88 0.76 20.74
N GLU A 40 13.36 0.79 21.97
CA GLU A 40 13.40 1.98 22.84
C GLU A 40 14.75 2.20 23.54
N PRO A 41 15.48 1.16 24.01
CA PRO A 41 16.73 1.34 24.71
C PRO A 41 17.79 2.06 23.88
N ARG A 42 18.62 2.87 24.54
CA ARG A 42 19.75 3.57 23.93
C ARG A 42 21.00 3.35 24.75
N LEU A 43 22.14 3.30 24.08
CA LEU A 43 23.43 3.24 24.76
C LEU A 43 23.70 4.55 25.51
N PRO A 44 23.94 4.50 26.83
CA PRO A 44 24.29 5.67 27.63
C PRO A 44 25.73 6.13 27.32
N ALA A 45 26.07 7.36 27.71
CA ALA A 45 27.43 7.88 27.54
C ALA A 45 28.46 6.98 28.25
N MET A 46 29.56 6.68 27.55
CA MET A 46 30.62 5.77 28.01
C MET A 46 31.95 6.54 28.16
N GLY A 47 32.78 6.15 29.11
CA GLY A 47 34.07 6.76 29.44
C GLY A 47 35.24 6.34 28.55
N GLY A 48 35.05 5.43 27.59
CA GLY A 48 36.11 4.84 26.76
C GLY A 48 36.74 5.76 25.69
N GLY A 49 36.53 7.08 25.78
CA GLY A 49 37.12 8.07 24.88
C GLY A 49 36.40 8.24 23.53
N PRO A 50 36.97 9.03 22.60
CA PRO A 50 36.26 9.50 21.40
C PRO A 50 35.77 8.39 20.46
N GLN A 51 36.52 7.29 20.33
CA GLN A 51 36.14 6.17 19.45
C GLN A 51 34.94 5.40 20.02
N VAL A 52 34.88 5.21 21.33
CA VAL A 52 33.75 4.55 22.01
C VAL A 52 32.50 5.41 21.93
N GLU A 53 32.65 6.73 22.12
CA GLU A 53 31.55 7.67 21.94
C GLU A 53 31.05 7.69 20.49
N GLN A 54 31.94 7.62 19.50
CA GLN A 54 31.55 7.51 18.09
C GLN A 54 30.79 6.21 17.82
N ALA A 55 31.24 5.07 18.35
CA ALA A 55 30.53 3.80 18.21
C ALA A 55 29.13 3.87 18.85
N ARG A 56 29.02 4.44 20.06
CA ARG A 56 27.75 4.67 20.76
C ARG A 56 26.76 5.47 19.91
N LEU A 57 27.22 6.59 19.34
CA LEU A 57 26.40 7.45 18.49
C LEU A 57 25.96 6.73 17.22
N LEU A 58 26.82 5.92 16.59
CA LEU A 58 26.49 5.15 15.40
C LEU A 58 25.44 4.06 15.69
N VAL A 59 25.58 3.35 16.81
CA VAL A 59 24.60 2.33 17.24
C VAL A 59 23.25 2.99 17.52
N ASN A 60 23.21 4.06 18.32
CA ASN A 60 21.95 4.75 18.60
C ASN A 60 21.30 5.30 17.33
N ARG A 61 22.10 5.86 16.40
CA ARG A 61 21.59 6.30 15.09
C ARG A 61 21.01 5.14 14.27
N LEU A 62 21.63 3.96 14.32
CA LEU A 62 21.08 2.78 13.67
C LEU A 62 19.72 2.40 14.28
N LEU A 63 19.60 2.41 15.61
CA LEU A 63 18.34 2.13 16.30
C LEU A 63 17.25 3.13 15.92
N ASP A 64 17.58 4.43 15.83
CA ASP A 64 16.63 5.46 15.40
C ASP A 64 16.12 5.23 13.97
N ILE A 65 17.00 4.80 13.06
CA ILE A 65 16.62 4.47 11.68
C ILE A 65 15.72 3.24 11.64
N VAL A 66 16.06 2.19 12.41
CA VAL A 66 15.27 0.95 12.44
C VAL A 66 13.90 1.20 13.07
N ASP A 67 13.80 1.92 14.20
CA ASP A 67 12.53 2.28 14.83
C ASP A 67 11.65 3.09 13.87
N ALA A 68 12.20 4.16 13.29
CA ALA A 68 11.46 4.98 12.33
C ALA A 68 10.98 4.17 11.12
N PHE A 69 11.83 3.30 10.59
CA PHE A 69 11.47 2.45 9.45
C PHE A 69 10.36 1.46 9.80
N VAL A 70 10.46 0.75 10.93
CA VAL A 70 9.46 -0.22 11.38
C VAL A 70 8.12 0.47 11.64
N ARG A 71 8.15 1.58 12.40
CA ARG A 71 6.96 2.37 12.74
C ARG A 71 6.25 2.89 11.50
N GLU A 72 6.97 3.56 10.61
CA GLU A 72 6.35 4.18 9.44
C GLU A 72 5.91 3.13 8.40
N SER A 73 6.65 2.04 8.24
CA SER A 73 6.25 0.93 7.37
C SER A 73 4.97 0.27 7.87
N ALA A 74 4.85 0.02 9.18
CA ALA A 74 3.65 -0.57 9.77
C ALA A 74 2.41 0.33 9.58
N VAL A 75 2.56 1.64 9.82
CA VAL A 75 1.47 2.60 9.60
C VAL A 75 1.07 2.66 8.13
N SER A 76 2.04 2.78 7.22
CA SER A 76 1.80 2.82 5.77
C SER A 76 1.05 1.57 5.30
N LEU A 77 1.50 0.38 5.70
CA LEU A 77 0.89 -0.88 5.29
C LEU A 77 -0.51 -1.09 5.89
N THR A 78 -0.75 -0.62 7.13
CA THR A 78 -2.07 -0.68 7.76
C THR A 78 -3.08 0.17 7.01
N GLU A 79 -2.68 1.37 6.56
CA GLU A 79 -3.54 2.24 5.74
C GLU A 79 -3.84 1.61 4.38
N ALA A 80 -2.83 1.06 3.70
CA ALA A 80 -3.02 0.37 2.42
C ALA A 80 -3.94 -0.85 2.54
N ALA A 81 -3.80 -1.64 3.60
CA ALA A 81 -4.69 -2.76 3.88
C ALA A 81 -6.16 -2.32 4.09
N ALA A 82 -6.37 -1.10 4.58
CA ALA A 82 -7.68 -0.49 4.73
C ALA A 82 -8.16 0.24 3.45
N GLY A 83 -7.51 0.05 2.31
CA GLY A 83 -7.84 0.68 1.03
C GLY A 83 -7.48 2.17 0.94
N ARG A 84 -6.68 2.69 1.89
CA ARG A 84 -6.29 4.09 1.95
C ARG A 84 -4.84 4.25 1.52
N PHE A 85 -4.63 4.72 0.29
CA PHE A 85 -3.29 4.78 -0.33
C PHE A 85 -2.63 6.17 -0.29
N HIS A 86 -3.24 7.13 0.40
CA HIS A 86 -2.79 8.53 0.43
C HIS A 86 -1.49 8.73 1.24
N ARG A 87 -1.22 7.84 2.21
CA ARG A 87 -0.01 7.88 3.02
C ARG A 87 1.02 6.89 2.46
N THR A 88 2.17 7.41 2.07
CA THR A 88 3.32 6.60 1.64
C THR A 88 4.43 6.69 2.66
N LEU A 89 5.20 5.59 2.76
CA LEU A 89 6.37 5.51 3.62
C LEU A 89 7.37 6.62 3.29
N LEU A 90 7.72 7.43 4.29
CA LEU A 90 8.67 8.53 4.13
C LEU A 90 10.09 8.00 3.88
N ALA A 91 10.50 7.95 2.61
CA ALA A 91 11.87 7.56 2.24
C ALA A 91 12.94 8.61 2.56
N ARG A 92 12.53 9.87 2.85
CA ARG A 92 13.43 10.97 3.14
C ARG A 92 14.12 10.75 4.49
N GLY A 93 15.45 10.73 4.49
CA GLY A 93 16.25 10.52 5.70
C GLY A 93 16.70 9.07 5.91
N LEU A 94 16.10 8.10 5.20
CA LEU A 94 16.55 6.72 5.23
C LEU A 94 17.84 6.54 4.37
N PRO A 95 18.89 5.89 4.89
CA PRO A 95 20.11 5.60 4.14
C PRO A 95 20.06 4.24 3.43
N GLY A 96 20.82 4.11 2.33
CA GLY A 96 21.15 2.84 1.70
C GLY A 96 19.95 1.90 1.48
N ALA A 97 20.05 0.69 2.03
CA ALA A 97 19.04 -0.36 1.89
C ALA A 97 17.65 0.04 2.41
N PHE A 98 17.57 0.83 3.50
CA PHE A 98 16.28 1.31 4.03
C PHE A 98 15.54 2.20 3.04
N ARG A 99 16.27 3.04 2.30
CA ARG A 99 15.68 3.86 1.24
C ARG A 99 15.16 3.02 0.09
N GLY A 100 15.94 2.00 -0.32
CA GLY A 100 15.54 1.06 -1.36
C GLY A 100 14.25 0.33 -0.99
N ALA A 101 14.19 -0.24 0.21
CA ALA A 101 13.00 -0.90 0.73
C ALA A 101 11.79 0.05 0.81
N ALA A 102 11.99 1.29 1.28
CA ALA A 102 10.94 2.29 1.31
C ALA A 102 10.40 2.63 -0.09
N GLY A 103 11.28 2.68 -1.10
CA GLY A 103 10.91 2.81 -2.49
C GLY A 103 10.04 1.66 -2.98
N SER A 104 10.45 0.41 -2.71
CA SER A 104 9.68 -0.78 -3.08
C SER A 104 8.29 -0.81 -2.46
N ILE A 105 8.17 -0.45 -1.17
CA ILE A 105 6.86 -0.34 -0.48
C ILE A 105 6.00 0.73 -1.15
N THR A 106 6.58 1.88 -1.48
CA THR A 106 5.86 2.98 -2.16
C THR A 106 5.36 2.56 -3.54
N SER A 107 6.17 1.84 -4.32
CA SER A 107 5.74 1.29 -5.62
C SER A 107 4.61 0.28 -5.46
N ALA A 108 4.69 -0.60 -4.46
CA ALA A 108 3.62 -1.55 -4.16
C ALA A 108 2.30 -0.85 -3.76
N HIS A 109 2.38 0.22 -2.96
CA HIS A 109 1.24 1.09 -2.66
C HIS A 109 0.58 1.63 -3.93
N GLY A 110 1.37 2.15 -4.88
CA GLY A 110 0.85 2.66 -6.14
C GLY A 110 0.15 1.58 -6.98
N ALA A 111 0.71 0.37 -7.03
CA ALA A 111 0.10 -0.75 -7.73
C ALA A 111 -1.22 -1.18 -7.10
N LEU A 112 -1.30 -1.24 -5.77
CA LEU A 112 -2.53 -1.57 -5.05
C LEU A 112 -3.60 -0.50 -5.23
N ALA A 113 -3.23 0.78 -5.21
CA ALA A 113 -4.14 1.89 -5.47
C ALA A 113 -4.78 1.78 -6.87
N ALA A 114 -3.95 1.57 -7.89
CA ALA A 114 -4.43 1.41 -9.27
C ALA A 114 -5.34 0.19 -9.42
N ALA A 115 -4.99 -0.94 -8.79
CA ALA A 115 -5.83 -2.14 -8.80
C ALA A 115 -7.18 -1.90 -8.11
N HIS A 116 -7.20 -1.14 -7.01
CA HIS A 116 -8.43 -0.78 -6.31
C HIS A 116 -9.34 0.09 -7.18
N GLU A 117 -8.78 1.11 -7.85
CA GLU A 117 -9.53 1.95 -8.79
C GLU A 117 -10.12 1.17 -9.97
N ASP A 118 -9.37 0.21 -10.52
CA ASP A 118 -9.86 -0.65 -11.60
C ASP A 118 -11.02 -1.54 -11.14
N LEU A 119 -10.91 -2.15 -9.95
CA LEU A 119 -12.00 -2.94 -9.37
C LEU A 119 -13.27 -2.11 -9.17
N ASP A 120 -13.15 -0.88 -8.69
CA ASP A 120 -14.27 0.05 -8.55
C ASP A 120 -14.88 0.45 -9.91
N HIS A 121 -14.04 0.63 -10.93
CA HIS A 121 -14.50 0.90 -12.28
C HIS A 121 -15.25 -0.31 -12.87
N GLN A 122 -14.71 -1.52 -12.71
CA GLN A 122 -15.33 -2.76 -13.14
C GLN A 122 -16.68 -3.01 -12.44
N ALA A 123 -16.75 -2.77 -11.12
CA ALA A 123 -17.97 -2.90 -10.34
C ALA A 123 -19.08 -1.96 -10.86
N ARG A 124 -18.73 -0.69 -11.13
CA ARG A 124 -19.66 0.30 -11.71
C ARG A 124 -20.10 -0.09 -13.13
N SER A 125 -19.17 -0.59 -13.96
CA SER A 125 -19.50 -1.05 -15.31
C SER A 125 -20.48 -2.22 -15.28
N ARG A 126 -20.23 -3.21 -14.42
CA ARG A 126 -21.13 -4.36 -14.21
C ARG A 126 -22.52 -3.90 -13.76
N GLN A 127 -22.62 -2.94 -12.84
CA GLN A 127 -23.91 -2.40 -12.39
C GLN A 127 -24.70 -1.77 -13.56
N ARG A 128 -24.03 -1.01 -14.44
CA ARG A 128 -24.67 -0.44 -15.64
C ARG A 128 -25.15 -1.51 -16.60
N LEU A 129 -24.34 -2.55 -16.85
CA LEU A 129 -24.73 -3.66 -17.72
C LEU A 129 -25.97 -4.38 -17.20
N VAL A 130 -26.05 -4.62 -15.89
CA VAL A 130 -27.24 -5.20 -15.26
C VAL A 130 -28.45 -4.28 -15.44
N GLY A 131 -28.29 -2.97 -15.25
CA GLY A 131 -29.36 -1.99 -15.49
C GLY A 131 -29.89 -2.02 -16.92
N HIS A 132 -28.99 -1.99 -17.92
CA HIS A 132 -29.37 -2.08 -19.32
C HIS A 132 -30.04 -3.41 -19.66
N ALA A 133 -29.59 -4.52 -19.09
CA ALA A 133 -30.21 -5.82 -19.33
C ALA A 133 -31.66 -5.86 -18.81
N VAL A 134 -31.94 -5.27 -17.65
CA VAL A 134 -33.30 -5.13 -17.10
C VAL A 134 -34.17 -4.26 -18.00
N GLU A 135 -33.65 -3.12 -18.45
CA GLU A 135 -34.34 -2.20 -19.36
C GLU A 135 -34.70 -2.86 -20.70
N ILE A 136 -33.73 -3.51 -21.35
CA ILE A 136 -33.92 -4.24 -22.61
C ILE A 136 -34.97 -5.33 -22.42
N SER A 137 -34.93 -6.09 -21.32
CA SER A 137 -35.92 -7.13 -21.04
C SER A 137 -37.33 -6.54 -20.91
N GLY A 138 -37.45 -5.34 -20.32
CA GLY A 138 -38.70 -4.58 -20.26
C GLY A 138 -39.22 -4.19 -21.66
N HIS A 139 -38.35 -3.65 -22.52
CA HIS A 139 -38.71 -3.32 -23.91
C HIS A 139 -39.13 -4.56 -24.72
N VAL A 140 -38.43 -5.69 -24.55
CA VAL A 140 -38.76 -6.96 -25.22
C VAL A 140 -40.13 -7.48 -24.75
N ALA A 141 -40.44 -7.41 -23.46
CA ALA A 141 -41.73 -7.82 -22.92
C ALA A 141 -42.89 -6.94 -23.45
N ALA A 142 -42.70 -5.62 -23.50
CA ALA A 142 -43.66 -4.69 -24.06
C ALA A 142 -43.91 -4.96 -25.55
N ALA A 143 -42.85 -5.07 -26.35
CA ALA A 143 -42.94 -5.41 -27.77
C ALA A 143 -43.64 -6.75 -28.00
N SER A 144 -43.36 -7.76 -27.17
CA SER A 144 -44.03 -9.06 -27.25
C SER A 144 -45.54 -8.96 -26.93
N THR A 145 -45.92 -8.11 -25.99
CA THR A 145 -47.32 -7.83 -25.65
C THR A 145 -48.04 -7.16 -26.83
N GLU A 146 -47.42 -6.16 -27.46
CA GLU A 146 -47.96 -5.49 -28.65
C GLU A 146 -48.05 -6.43 -29.87
N LEU A 147 -47.06 -7.29 -30.07
CA LEU A 147 -47.10 -8.34 -31.10
C LEU A 147 -48.24 -9.34 -30.85
N GLY A 148 -48.44 -9.75 -29.60
CA GLY A 148 -49.57 -10.61 -29.21
C GLY A 148 -50.92 -9.98 -29.55
N ALA A 149 -51.11 -8.71 -29.21
CA ALA A 149 -52.33 -7.96 -29.53
C ALA A 149 -52.53 -7.82 -31.06
N SER A 150 -51.46 -7.54 -31.80
CA SER A 150 -51.49 -7.42 -33.26
C SER A 150 -51.84 -8.75 -33.94
N ALA A 151 -51.27 -9.86 -33.47
CA ALA A 151 -51.58 -11.20 -33.96
C ALA A 151 -53.04 -11.60 -33.69
N GLU A 152 -53.58 -11.25 -32.52
CA GLU A 152 -54.99 -11.48 -32.20
C GLU A 152 -55.93 -10.65 -33.08
N GLY A 153 -55.60 -9.37 -33.32
CA GLY A 153 -56.33 -8.53 -34.26
C GLY A 153 -56.34 -9.09 -35.69
N LEU A 154 -55.19 -9.57 -36.18
CA LEU A 154 -55.09 -10.24 -37.48
C LEU A 154 -55.92 -11.53 -37.54
N ALA A 155 -55.89 -12.35 -36.48
CA ALA A 155 -56.68 -13.57 -36.40
C ALA A 155 -58.20 -13.29 -36.41
N GLN A 156 -58.64 -12.23 -35.70
CA GLN A 156 -60.03 -11.78 -35.73
C GLN A 156 -60.43 -11.28 -37.12
N GLY A 157 -59.61 -10.45 -37.76
CA GLY A 157 -59.86 -9.93 -39.10
C GLY A 157 -59.93 -11.04 -40.16
N ALA A 158 -59.03 -12.04 -40.09
CA ALA A 158 -59.06 -13.19 -40.98
C ALA A 158 -60.36 -14.01 -40.82
N ARG A 159 -60.84 -14.23 -39.59
CA ARG A 159 -62.12 -14.93 -39.34
C ARG A 159 -63.32 -14.14 -39.90
N ALA A 160 -63.35 -12.83 -39.68
CA ALA A 160 -64.40 -11.95 -40.22
C ALA A 160 -64.44 -11.98 -41.76
N GLY A 161 -63.27 -11.93 -42.40
CA GLY A 161 -63.17 -12.01 -43.86
C GLY A 161 -63.69 -13.34 -44.42
N VAL A 162 -63.44 -14.47 -43.73
CA VAL A 162 -64.00 -15.77 -44.11
C VAL A 162 -65.53 -15.77 -43.99
N THR A 163 -66.08 -15.25 -42.89
CA THR A 163 -67.54 -15.20 -42.71
C THR A 163 -68.23 -14.32 -43.75
N ASP A 164 -67.61 -13.18 -44.12
CA ASP A 164 -68.14 -12.29 -45.16
C ASP A 164 -68.11 -12.97 -46.54
N ALA A 165 -67.04 -13.71 -46.84
CA ALA A 165 -66.93 -14.48 -48.08
C ALA A 165 -68.00 -15.58 -48.17
N ASP A 166 -68.22 -16.34 -47.09
CA ASP A 166 -69.26 -17.37 -47.02
C ASP A 166 -70.66 -16.78 -47.22
N ALA A 167 -70.95 -15.64 -46.59
CA ALA A 167 -72.22 -14.94 -46.74
C ALA A 167 -72.44 -14.45 -48.19
N ALA A 168 -71.40 -13.93 -48.84
CA ALA A 168 -71.48 -13.52 -50.24
C ALA A 168 -71.73 -14.73 -51.16
N MET A 169 -71.09 -15.88 -50.92
CA MET A 169 -71.34 -17.10 -51.68
C MET A 169 -72.77 -17.63 -51.51
N ALA A 170 -73.39 -17.48 -50.34
CA ALA A 170 -74.77 -17.91 -50.09
C ALA A 170 -75.83 -17.04 -50.81
N THR A 171 -75.45 -15.87 -51.32
CA THR A 171 -76.35 -14.96 -52.06
C THR A 171 -76.36 -15.17 -53.58
N VAL A 172 -75.54 -16.07 -54.11
CA VAL A 172 -75.44 -16.43 -55.54
C VAL A 172 -76.05 -17.79 -55.78
#